data_AF-A0A952BTT9-F1
#
_entry.id   AF-A0A952BTT9-F1
#
_cell.length_a   1.000
_cell.length_b   1.000
_cell.length_c   1.000
_cell.angle_alpha   90.00
_cell.angle_beta   90.00
_cell.angle_gamma   90.00
#
_symmetry.space_group_name_H-M   'P 1'
#
loop_
_entity.id
_entity.type
_entity.pdbx_description
1 polymer ?
#
loop_
_entity_poly.entity_id
_entity_poly.type
_entity_poly.pdbx_seq_one_letter_code
_entity_poly.pdbx_strand_id
1 'polypeptide(L)'
;MDKSTIVQAYTAVVIGCFGLLSFKGNKVEEWTPLLIDRHYVEVEQEAGQQTAAVNLSSLGKPGAEVLAKGKALYNQNCMFCHGEKGLGDGAAGAAMNPKPRNFFDTGTWVNGRNYAGLFKTLKSGAGTLMAPYDTLPVEDRIAMIEYIREEFQGSSKVAVTDSELQEMDKLYSLSKGVRSASKIPVPKALEIVATEEAQKVERYRQILELLMSADYLPGQKEFVSIVGNGESAIKILSENQIWKRDSLSLARVVSGSNDNRAFRASAAGLSREDWELMYQFLRTMI
;
A
#
# COMPACT_ATOMS: atom_id res chain seq x y z
N MET A 1 -6.98 -2.40 35.44
CA MET A 1 -6.09 -3.11 34.50
C MET A 1 -4.96 -2.17 34.16
N ASP A 2 -3.76 -2.52 34.60
CA ASP A 2 -2.58 -1.65 34.66
C ASP A 2 -1.81 -1.67 33.33
N LYS A 3 -1.39 -0.50 32.85
CA LYS A 3 -0.70 -0.30 31.56
C LYS A 3 0.72 -0.85 31.53
N SER A 4 1.25 -1.28 32.69
CA SER A 4 2.58 -1.88 32.84
C SER A 4 2.74 -3.25 32.17
N THR A 5 1.64 -4.01 31.99
CA THR A 5 1.69 -5.38 31.45
C THR A 5 1.80 -5.42 29.91
N ILE A 6 1.42 -4.35 29.21
CA ILE A 6 1.46 -4.29 27.74
C ILE A 6 2.89 -4.05 27.20
N VAL A 7 3.75 -3.38 27.97
CA VAL A 7 5.12 -3.06 27.54
C VAL A 7 6.06 -4.28 27.65
N GLN A 8 5.79 -5.22 28.57
CA GLN A 8 6.61 -6.42 28.75
C GLN A 8 6.42 -7.47 27.64
N ALA A 9 5.28 -7.49 26.94
CA ALA A 9 5.06 -8.43 25.84
C ALA A 9 5.75 -8.00 24.53
N TYR A 10 5.90 -6.69 24.28
CA TYR A 10 6.55 -6.19 23.06
C TYR A 10 8.09 -6.20 23.16
N THR A 11 8.64 -6.16 24.37
CA THR A 11 10.10 -6.18 24.56
C THR A 11 10.69 -7.60 24.39
N ALA A 12 9.87 -8.66 24.51
CA ALA A 12 10.32 -10.04 24.35
C ALA A 12 10.36 -10.53 22.88
N VAL A 13 9.74 -9.82 21.93
CA VAL A 13 9.77 -10.21 20.50
C VAL A 13 10.94 -9.57 19.74
N VAL A 14 11.57 -8.53 20.30
CA VAL A 14 12.72 -7.85 19.65
C VAL A 14 14.07 -8.29 20.24
N ILE A 15 14.10 -9.01 21.37
CA ILE A 15 15.33 -9.54 22.00
C ILE A 15 15.45 -11.05 21.76
N GLY A 16 15.09 -11.51 20.56
CA GLY A 16 15.25 -12.90 20.14
C GLY A 16 16.50 -13.19 19.30
N CYS A 17 17.26 -12.17 18.88
CA CYS A 17 18.38 -12.35 17.94
C CYS A 17 19.53 -11.33 18.08
N PHE A 18 19.69 -10.67 19.23
CA PHE A 18 20.93 -9.94 19.50
C PHE A 18 21.89 -10.85 20.27
N GLY A 19 22.74 -11.54 19.49
CA GLY A 19 23.93 -12.20 20.02
C GLY A 19 24.73 -11.23 20.87
N LEU A 20 25.25 -11.74 21.99
CA LEU A 20 26.15 -11.05 22.90
C LEU A 20 27.25 -10.32 22.12
N LEU A 21 27.25 -9.00 22.17
CA LEU A 21 28.35 -8.16 21.70
C LEU A 21 29.58 -8.45 22.55
N SER A 22 30.44 -9.34 22.08
CA SER A 22 31.83 -9.42 22.54
C SER A 22 32.69 -8.64 21.54
N PHE A 23 33.04 -7.41 21.88
CA PHE A 23 33.99 -6.61 21.11
C PHE A 23 35.40 -7.18 21.28
N LYS A 24 35.86 -7.95 20.30
CA LYS A 24 37.28 -8.28 20.13
C LYS A 24 37.72 -7.96 18.69
N GLY A 25 38.32 -6.78 18.52
CA GLY A 25 39.19 -6.46 17.38
C GLY A 25 38.49 -5.89 16.13
N ASN A 26 39.10 -4.85 15.57
CA ASN A 26 38.73 -4.15 14.34
C ASN A 26 38.78 -5.04 13.08
N LYS A 27 37.83 -5.95 12.90
CA LYS A 27 37.51 -6.52 11.59
C LYS A 27 35.99 -6.60 11.45
N VAL A 28 35.45 -5.92 10.45
CA VAL A 28 34.06 -6.11 10.03
C VAL A 28 34.02 -7.47 9.35
N GLU A 29 33.59 -8.51 10.06
CA GLU A 29 33.23 -9.76 9.41
C GLU A 29 31.94 -9.51 8.63
N GLU A 30 31.97 -9.76 7.32
CA GLU A 30 30.77 -9.77 6.48
C GLU A 30 29.87 -10.92 6.95
N TRP A 31 28.80 -10.56 7.67
CA TRP A 31 27.78 -11.52 8.09
C TRP A 31 26.81 -11.78 6.92
N THR A 32 26.76 -13.03 6.45
CA THR A 32 25.65 -13.49 5.62
C THR A 32 24.43 -13.76 6.50
N PRO A 33 23.28 -13.12 6.28
CA PRO A 33 22.09 -13.36 7.10
C PRO A 33 21.63 -14.82 6.95
N LEU A 34 21.38 -15.48 8.10
CA LEU A 34 20.89 -16.86 8.19
C LEU A 34 19.45 -17.05 7.69
N LEU A 35 18.70 -15.95 7.53
CA LEU A 35 17.39 -15.92 6.91
C LEU A 35 17.51 -15.21 5.56
N ILE A 36 17.75 -15.99 4.51
CA ILE A 36 17.45 -15.54 3.15
C ILE A 36 15.93 -15.62 3.05
N ASP A 37 15.26 -14.47 3.11
CA ASP A 37 13.85 -14.35 2.76
C ASP A 37 13.71 -14.72 1.27
N ARG A 38 13.51 -16.01 1.01
CA ARG A 38 13.68 -16.63 -0.31
C ARG A 38 12.49 -16.43 -1.25
N HIS A 39 11.55 -15.57 -0.92
CA HIS A 39 10.34 -15.38 -1.73
C HIS A 39 10.09 -13.92 -2.11
N TYR A 40 11.16 -13.15 -2.36
CA TYR A 40 11.04 -11.99 -3.24
C TYR A 40 10.93 -12.48 -4.68
N VAL A 41 9.71 -12.65 -5.18
CA VAL A 41 9.49 -12.71 -6.62
C VAL A 41 9.55 -11.28 -7.12
N GLU A 42 10.59 -10.97 -7.90
CA GLU A 42 10.68 -9.70 -8.58
C GLU A 42 9.52 -9.62 -9.57
N VAL A 43 8.63 -8.64 -9.36
CA VAL A 43 7.49 -8.43 -10.24
C VAL A 43 7.97 -7.60 -11.40
N GLU A 44 7.72 -8.07 -12.63
CA GLU A 44 8.01 -7.30 -13.83
C GLU A 44 7.31 -5.94 -13.81
N GLN A 45 7.89 -4.97 -14.50
CA GLN A 45 7.28 -3.66 -14.64
C GLN A 45 6.01 -3.79 -15.48
N GLU A 46 4.87 -3.46 -14.89
CA GLU A 46 3.57 -3.50 -15.54
C GLU A 46 2.90 -2.13 -15.44
N ALA A 47 2.58 -1.53 -16.58
CA ALA A 47 1.73 -0.35 -16.60
C ALA A 47 0.35 -0.71 -16.05
N GLY A 48 -0.26 0.19 -15.26
CA GLY A 48 -1.64 0.02 -14.85
C GLY A 48 -2.54 -0.15 -16.06
N GLN A 49 -3.29 -1.24 -16.10
CA GLN A 49 -4.20 -1.55 -17.20
C GLN A 49 -5.63 -1.25 -16.77
N GLN A 50 -6.41 -0.77 -17.73
CA GLN A 50 -7.86 -0.67 -17.62
C GLN A 50 -8.47 -1.72 -18.54
N THR A 51 -8.67 -2.92 -18.01
CA THR A 51 -9.41 -3.98 -18.70
C THR A 51 -10.87 -3.91 -18.27
N ALA A 52 -11.82 -4.27 -19.14
CA ALA A 52 -13.17 -4.59 -18.68
C ALA A 52 -13.04 -5.69 -17.61
N ALA A 53 -13.58 -5.47 -16.41
CA ALA A 53 -13.38 -6.39 -15.28
C ALA A 53 -13.85 -7.81 -15.64
N VAL A 54 -14.89 -7.89 -16.49
CA VAL A 54 -15.53 -9.12 -16.91
C VAL A 54 -16.12 -8.93 -18.31
N ASN A 55 -15.87 -9.87 -19.21
CA ASN A 55 -16.64 -9.97 -20.45
C ASN A 55 -17.96 -10.71 -20.18
N LEU A 56 -19.06 -9.97 -20.11
CA LEU A 56 -20.39 -10.53 -19.80
C LEU A 56 -20.78 -11.68 -20.74
N SER A 57 -20.43 -11.60 -22.03
CA SER A 57 -20.78 -12.65 -23.02
C SER A 57 -20.05 -13.98 -22.80
N SER A 58 -18.97 -13.98 -22.01
CA SER A 58 -18.23 -15.19 -21.64
C SER A 58 -18.73 -15.86 -20.37
N LEU A 59 -19.66 -15.23 -19.63
CA LEU A 59 -20.20 -15.77 -18.39
C LEU A 59 -21.05 -17.02 -18.64
N GLY A 60 -20.80 -18.06 -17.86
CA GLY A 60 -21.34 -19.41 -18.03
C GLY A 60 -20.64 -20.26 -19.08
N LYS A 61 -19.59 -19.75 -19.72
CA LYS A 61 -18.74 -20.48 -20.68
C LYS A 61 -17.27 -20.25 -20.36
N PRO A 62 -16.80 -20.67 -19.18
CA PRO A 62 -15.45 -20.36 -18.73
C PRO A 62 -14.39 -21.09 -19.56
N GLY A 63 -13.31 -20.39 -19.91
CA GLY A 63 -12.09 -21.01 -20.44
C GLY A 63 -11.31 -21.76 -19.36
N ALA A 64 -10.37 -22.60 -19.79
CA ALA A 64 -9.56 -23.43 -18.88
C ALA A 64 -8.79 -22.61 -17.83
N GLU A 65 -8.29 -21.43 -18.20
CA GLU A 65 -7.57 -20.53 -17.29
C GLU A 65 -8.48 -20.01 -16.15
N VAL A 66 -9.71 -19.61 -16.48
CA VAL A 66 -10.69 -19.14 -15.49
C VAL A 66 -11.05 -20.26 -14.52
N LEU A 67 -11.24 -21.49 -15.01
CA LEU A 67 -11.50 -22.66 -14.16
C LEU A 67 -10.32 -23.00 -13.26
N ALA A 68 -9.08 -22.94 -13.77
CA ALA A 68 -7.88 -23.18 -12.97
C ALA A 68 -7.72 -22.14 -11.85
N LYS A 69 -7.95 -20.86 -12.17
CA LYS A 69 -7.96 -19.77 -11.19
C LYS A 69 -9.07 -19.96 -10.15
N GLY A 70 -10.27 -20.29 -10.60
CA GLY A 70 -11.42 -20.57 -9.74
C GLY A 70 -11.17 -21.72 -8.77
N LYS A 71 -10.54 -22.81 -9.24
CA LYS A 71 -10.14 -23.95 -8.41
C LYS A 71 -9.12 -23.56 -7.34
N ALA A 72 -8.10 -22.79 -7.71
CA ALA A 72 -7.10 -22.31 -6.75
C ALA A 72 -7.74 -21.44 -5.66
N LEU A 73 -8.60 -20.51 -6.04
CA LEU A 73 -9.34 -19.65 -5.10
C LEU A 73 -10.31 -20.45 -4.23
N TYR A 74 -10.99 -21.46 -4.79
CA TYR A 74 -11.86 -22.36 -4.04
C TYR A 74 -11.09 -23.12 -2.95
N ASN A 75 -9.93 -23.67 -3.30
CA ASN A 75 -9.09 -24.41 -2.36
C ASN A 75 -8.60 -23.52 -1.21
N GLN A 76 -8.29 -22.26 -1.50
CA GLN A 76 -7.83 -21.29 -0.51
C GLN A 76 -8.96 -20.79 0.41
N ASN A 77 -10.15 -20.55 -0.14
CA ASN A 77 -11.19 -19.79 0.56
C ASN A 77 -12.42 -20.63 0.96
N CYS A 78 -12.77 -21.64 0.17
CA CYS A 78 -14.07 -22.31 0.28
C CYS A 78 -13.97 -23.73 0.83
N MET A 79 -12.94 -24.47 0.42
CA MET A 79 -12.77 -25.90 0.68
C MET A 79 -12.79 -26.25 2.18
N PHE A 80 -12.24 -25.39 3.04
CA PHE A 80 -12.17 -25.67 4.48
C PHE A 80 -13.55 -25.83 5.13
N CYS A 81 -14.56 -25.13 4.61
CA CYS A 81 -15.95 -25.23 5.07
C CYS A 81 -16.80 -26.13 4.15
N HIS A 82 -16.67 -25.98 2.83
CA HIS A 82 -17.52 -26.68 1.87
C HIS A 82 -17.02 -28.08 1.48
N GLY A 83 -15.79 -28.44 1.84
CA GLY A 83 -15.15 -29.72 1.54
C GLY A 83 -14.54 -29.77 0.14
N GLU A 84 -13.59 -30.66 -0.09
CA GLU A 84 -12.97 -30.86 -1.42
C GLU A 84 -14.02 -31.25 -2.48
N LYS A 85 -15.03 -32.02 -2.06
CA LYS A 85 -16.13 -32.47 -2.90
C LYS A 85 -17.33 -31.53 -2.89
N GLY A 86 -17.28 -30.37 -2.22
CA GLY A 86 -18.40 -29.42 -2.20
C GLY A 86 -19.67 -29.91 -1.48
N LEU A 87 -19.58 -30.91 -0.59
CA LEU A 87 -20.71 -31.52 0.12
C LEU A 87 -21.11 -30.77 1.40
N GLY A 88 -20.38 -29.71 1.78
CA GLY A 88 -20.61 -28.99 3.03
C GLY A 88 -20.03 -29.70 4.26
N ASP A 89 -19.10 -30.63 4.05
CA ASP A 89 -18.49 -31.51 5.05
C ASP A 89 -16.99 -31.20 5.27
N GLY A 90 -16.55 -29.99 4.90
CA GLY A 90 -15.18 -29.54 5.16
C GLY A 90 -14.83 -29.59 6.65
N ALA A 91 -13.53 -29.60 6.96
CA ALA A 91 -13.01 -29.75 8.31
C ALA A 91 -13.65 -28.79 9.33
N ALA A 92 -13.94 -27.54 8.92
CA ALA A 92 -14.70 -26.60 9.75
C ALA A 92 -16.22 -26.73 9.60
N GLY A 93 -16.70 -27.13 8.41
CA GLY A 93 -18.12 -27.18 8.09
C GLY A 93 -18.90 -28.31 8.77
N ALA A 94 -18.25 -29.46 9.02
CA ALA A 94 -18.92 -30.68 9.48
C ALA A 94 -19.71 -30.51 10.79
N ALA A 95 -19.25 -29.62 11.69
CA ALA A 95 -19.83 -29.35 13.00
C ALA A 95 -20.67 -28.05 13.07
N MET A 96 -20.78 -27.28 11.98
CA MET A 96 -21.54 -26.02 11.98
C MET A 96 -23.05 -26.24 11.95
N ASN A 97 -23.79 -25.32 12.58
CA ASN A 97 -25.26 -25.24 12.49
C ASN A 97 -25.69 -23.80 12.18
N PRO A 98 -26.29 -23.51 11.01
CA PRO A 98 -26.55 -24.45 9.91
C PRO A 98 -25.25 -24.93 9.24
N LYS A 99 -25.26 -26.15 8.70
CA LYS A 99 -24.13 -26.67 7.91
C LYS A 99 -23.89 -25.84 6.65
N PRO A 100 -22.64 -25.74 6.15
CA PRO A 100 -22.37 -25.16 4.85
C PRO A 100 -23.15 -25.89 3.75
N ARG A 101 -23.45 -25.15 2.67
CA ARG A 101 -24.24 -25.67 1.56
C ARG A 101 -23.52 -26.83 0.88
N ASN A 102 -24.24 -27.93 0.67
CA ASN A 102 -23.94 -28.94 -0.33
C ASN A 102 -24.29 -28.39 -1.72
N PHE A 103 -23.31 -28.27 -2.61
CA PHE A 103 -23.48 -27.65 -3.92
C PHE A 103 -24.28 -28.49 -4.93
N PHE A 104 -24.46 -29.78 -4.68
CA PHE A 104 -25.29 -30.66 -5.50
C PHE A 104 -26.79 -30.53 -5.19
N ASP A 105 -27.15 -29.95 -4.05
CA ASP A 105 -28.55 -29.72 -3.70
C ASP A 105 -29.17 -28.67 -4.65
N THR A 106 -30.42 -28.90 -5.05
CA THR A 106 -31.18 -28.03 -5.97
C THR A 106 -32.18 -27.13 -5.22
N GLY A 107 -32.56 -27.46 -3.98
CA GLY A 107 -33.74 -26.86 -3.33
C GLY A 107 -33.47 -25.82 -2.25
N THR A 108 -32.26 -25.75 -1.68
CA THR A 108 -32.05 -25.10 -0.38
C THR A 108 -31.13 -23.86 -0.41
N TRP A 109 -30.88 -23.28 -1.58
CA TRP A 109 -29.96 -22.14 -1.72
C TRP A 109 -30.55 -20.83 -1.20
N VAL A 110 -29.85 -20.16 -0.27
CA VAL A 110 -30.34 -18.94 0.40
C VAL A 110 -30.65 -17.81 -0.59
N ASN A 111 -29.75 -17.56 -1.54
CA ASN A 111 -29.92 -16.53 -2.57
C ASN A 111 -30.27 -17.10 -3.95
N GLY A 112 -30.59 -18.40 -4.03
CA GLY A 112 -30.77 -19.11 -5.29
C GLY A 112 -29.47 -19.68 -5.87
N ARG A 113 -29.64 -20.57 -6.87
CA ARG A 113 -28.56 -21.32 -7.53
C ARG A 113 -28.19 -20.76 -8.91
N ASN A 114 -28.89 -19.72 -9.36
CA ASN A 114 -28.58 -18.98 -10.57
C ASN A 114 -27.33 -18.10 -10.38
N TYR A 115 -26.82 -17.53 -11.46
CA TYR A 115 -25.57 -16.79 -11.45
C TYR A 115 -25.64 -15.57 -10.50
N ALA A 116 -26.77 -14.86 -10.54
CA ALA A 116 -27.03 -13.71 -9.67
C ALA A 116 -27.03 -14.10 -8.18
N GLY A 117 -27.64 -15.24 -7.83
CA GLY A 117 -27.69 -15.74 -6.46
C GLY A 117 -26.32 -16.12 -5.91
N LEU A 118 -25.50 -16.78 -6.73
CA LEU A 118 -24.13 -17.13 -6.37
C LEU A 118 -23.27 -15.88 -6.17
N PHE A 119 -23.37 -14.91 -7.09
CA PHE A 119 -22.63 -13.65 -6.98
C PHE A 119 -23.06 -12.84 -5.76
N LYS A 120 -24.37 -12.75 -5.50
CA LYS A 120 -24.90 -12.10 -4.29
C LYS A 120 -24.36 -12.75 -3.02
N THR A 121 -24.27 -14.08 -3.00
CA THR A 121 -23.73 -14.83 -1.85
C THR A 121 -22.25 -14.52 -1.63
N LEU A 122 -21.44 -14.44 -2.68
CA LEU A 122 -20.03 -14.04 -2.53
C LEU A 122 -19.88 -12.55 -2.17
N LYS A 123 -20.75 -11.66 -2.66
CA LYS A 123 -20.67 -10.23 -2.34
C LYS A 123 -21.13 -9.90 -0.93
N SER A 124 -22.16 -10.58 -0.41
CA SER A 124 -22.82 -10.16 0.84
C SER A 124 -22.88 -11.25 1.90
N GLY A 125 -22.35 -12.44 1.63
CA GLY A 125 -22.50 -13.60 2.49
C GLY A 125 -23.89 -14.25 2.36
N ALA A 126 -24.12 -15.30 3.14
CA ALA A 126 -25.37 -16.07 3.14
C ALA A 126 -26.31 -15.73 4.31
N GLY A 127 -26.01 -14.69 5.10
CA GLY A 127 -26.74 -14.39 6.35
C GLY A 127 -26.50 -15.42 7.47
N THR A 128 -25.55 -16.32 7.28
CA THR A 128 -25.09 -17.33 8.26
C THR A 128 -23.60 -17.07 8.57
N LEU A 129 -22.85 -18.09 9.01
CA LEU A 129 -21.40 -18.02 9.20
C LEU A 129 -20.60 -17.82 7.90
N MET A 130 -21.25 -17.85 6.73
CA MET A 130 -20.59 -17.58 5.45
C MET A 130 -20.31 -16.08 5.30
N ALA A 131 -19.05 -15.69 5.49
CA ALA A 131 -18.57 -14.32 5.34
C ALA A 131 -18.72 -13.79 3.89
N PRO A 132 -18.83 -12.47 3.71
CA PRO A 132 -18.70 -11.84 2.40
C PRO A 132 -17.24 -11.89 1.90
N TYR A 133 -17.08 -12.00 0.59
CA TYR A 133 -15.79 -11.97 -0.13
C TYR A 133 -15.68 -10.72 -0.99
N ASP A 134 -16.23 -9.61 -0.52
CA ASP A 134 -16.34 -8.40 -1.33
C ASP A 134 -15.06 -7.59 -1.46
N THR A 135 -14.07 -7.91 -0.65
CA THR A 135 -12.67 -7.48 -0.78
C THR A 135 -11.97 -8.14 -1.96
N LEU A 136 -12.46 -9.28 -2.45
CA LEU A 136 -11.90 -9.92 -3.64
C LEU A 136 -12.33 -9.18 -4.91
N PRO A 137 -11.44 -9.08 -5.91
CA PRO A 137 -11.78 -8.58 -7.23
C PRO A 137 -13.00 -9.30 -7.83
N VAL A 138 -13.70 -8.63 -8.73
CA VAL A 138 -14.96 -9.15 -9.32
C VAL A 138 -14.66 -10.41 -10.16
N GLU A 139 -13.57 -10.37 -10.91
CA GLU A 139 -13.04 -11.45 -11.73
C GLU A 139 -12.71 -12.72 -10.90
N ASP A 140 -12.22 -12.54 -9.68
CA ASP A 140 -11.88 -13.65 -8.77
C ASP A 140 -13.14 -14.33 -8.26
N ARG A 141 -14.14 -13.52 -7.88
CA ARG A 141 -15.46 -14.03 -7.50
C ARG A 141 -16.14 -14.76 -8.63
N ILE A 142 -16.02 -14.25 -9.85
CA ILE A 142 -16.55 -14.91 -11.05
C ILE A 142 -15.83 -16.22 -11.33
N ALA A 143 -14.49 -16.25 -11.27
CA ALA A 143 -13.74 -17.48 -11.44
C ALA A 143 -14.16 -18.57 -10.42
N MET A 144 -14.37 -18.19 -9.15
CA MET A 144 -14.90 -19.12 -8.13
C MET A 144 -16.31 -19.62 -8.47
N ILE A 145 -17.21 -18.74 -8.93
CA ILE A 145 -18.57 -19.12 -9.33
C ILE A 145 -18.53 -20.10 -10.51
N GLU A 146 -17.74 -19.81 -11.54
CA GLU A 146 -17.62 -20.66 -12.71
C GLU A 146 -17.08 -22.03 -12.36
N TYR A 147 -16.05 -22.10 -11.51
CA TYR A 147 -15.56 -23.38 -10.99
C TYR A 147 -16.63 -24.14 -10.20
N ILE A 148 -17.34 -23.48 -9.28
CA ILE A 148 -18.40 -24.13 -8.49
C ILE A 148 -19.51 -24.69 -9.39
N ARG A 149 -19.91 -23.91 -10.41
CA ARG A 149 -20.97 -24.31 -11.35
C ARG A 149 -20.51 -25.46 -12.25
N GLU A 150 -19.28 -25.42 -12.72
CA GLU A 150 -18.75 -26.46 -13.62
C GLU A 150 -18.49 -27.77 -12.86
N GLU A 151 -17.79 -27.71 -11.73
CA GLU A 151 -17.36 -28.89 -10.97
C GLU A 151 -18.52 -29.54 -10.20
N PHE A 152 -19.36 -28.75 -9.52
CA PHE A 152 -20.35 -29.29 -8.57
C PHE A 152 -21.79 -29.23 -9.07
N GLN A 153 -22.13 -28.29 -9.94
CA GLN A 153 -23.50 -28.23 -10.49
C GLN A 153 -23.60 -28.97 -11.82
N GLY A 154 -22.54 -28.98 -12.63
CA GLY A 154 -22.44 -29.74 -13.87
C GLY A 154 -23.67 -29.59 -14.77
N SER A 155 -24.28 -30.72 -15.14
CA SER A 155 -25.50 -30.74 -15.97
C SER A 155 -26.74 -30.14 -15.31
N SER A 156 -26.75 -29.99 -13.99
CA SER A 156 -27.87 -29.41 -13.26
C SER A 156 -27.81 -27.87 -13.19
N LYS A 157 -26.70 -27.23 -13.59
CA LYS A 157 -26.52 -25.78 -13.49
C LYS A 157 -27.67 -25.02 -14.17
N VAL A 158 -28.16 -23.97 -13.50
CA VAL A 158 -29.20 -23.10 -14.07
C VAL A 158 -28.59 -22.32 -15.23
N ALA A 159 -29.30 -22.27 -16.37
CA ALA A 159 -28.84 -21.55 -17.55
C ALA A 159 -28.68 -20.05 -17.26
N VAL A 160 -27.58 -19.47 -17.75
CA VAL A 160 -27.35 -18.02 -17.67
C VAL A 160 -28.16 -17.35 -18.78
N THR A 161 -28.94 -16.32 -18.44
CA THR A 161 -29.73 -15.55 -19.42
C THR A 161 -29.14 -14.16 -19.61
N ASP A 162 -29.27 -13.60 -20.81
CA ASP A 162 -28.75 -12.25 -21.09
C ASP A 162 -29.40 -11.18 -20.20
N SER A 163 -30.69 -11.34 -19.88
CA SER A 163 -31.41 -10.45 -18.96
C SER A 163 -30.81 -10.47 -17.56
N GLU A 164 -30.48 -11.66 -17.04
CA GLU A 164 -29.84 -11.81 -15.73
C GLU A 164 -28.47 -11.11 -15.71
N LEU A 165 -27.66 -11.29 -16.77
CA LEU A 165 -26.34 -10.66 -16.86
C LEU A 165 -26.43 -9.13 -16.92
N GLN A 166 -27.39 -8.59 -17.67
CA GLN A 166 -27.60 -7.14 -17.77
C GLN A 166 -28.04 -6.54 -16.42
N GLU A 167 -28.93 -7.22 -15.70
CA GLU A 167 -29.35 -6.79 -14.36
C GLU A 167 -28.19 -6.84 -13.35
N MET A 168 -27.39 -7.90 -13.40
CA MET A 168 -26.20 -8.03 -12.58
C MET A 168 -25.16 -6.96 -12.88
N ASP A 169 -24.94 -6.66 -14.16
CA ASP A 169 -24.04 -5.58 -14.55
C ASP A 169 -24.52 -4.22 -14.06
N LYS A 170 -25.82 -3.95 -14.16
CA LYS A 170 -26.42 -2.72 -13.62
C LYS A 170 -26.24 -2.61 -12.11
N LEU A 171 -26.39 -3.72 -11.38
CA LEU A 171 -26.32 -3.75 -9.92
C LEU A 171 -24.88 -3.71 -9.39
N TYR A 172 -23.96 -4.41 -10.05
CA TYR A 172 -22.61 -4.63 -9.54
C TYR A 172 -21.50 -4.00 -10.39
N SER A 173 -21.86 -3.36 -11.51
CA SER A 173 -20.91 -2.75 -12.45
C SER A 173 -19.83 -3.74 -12.91
N LEU A 174 -20.24 -4.98 -13.24
CA LEU A 174 -19.34 -6.08 -13.62
C LEU A 174 -18.53 -5.79 -14.88
N SER A 175 -19.06 -4.98 -15.79
CA SER A 175 -18.41 -4.55 -17.02
C SER A 175 -17.53 -3.31 -16.83
N LYS A 176 -17.71 -2.58 -15.72
CA LYS A 176 -16.85 -1.42 -15.43
C LYS A 176 -15.47 -1.94 -15.11
N GLY A 177 -14.50 -1.46 -15.87
CA GLY A 177 -13.14 -1.98 -15.82
C GLY A 177 -12.49 -1.92 -14.45
N VAL A 178 -11.65 -2.90 -14.15
CA VAL A 178 -10.72 -2.81 -13.02
C VAL A 178 -9.53 -1.98 -13.48
N ARG A 179 -9.14 -0.98 -12.68
CA ARG A 179 -7.83 -0.34 -12.81
C ARG A 179 -6.84 -1.10 -11.95
N SER A 180 -5.93 -1.84 -12.56
CA SER A 180 -4.76 -2.32 -11.83
C SER A 180 -3.81 -1.14 -11.61
N ALA A 181 -3.26 -1.03 -10.40
CA ALA A 181 -2.20 -0.06 -10.14
C ALA A 181 -0.94 -0.46 -10.92
N SER A 182 -0.18 0.53 -11.40
CA SER A 182 1.13 0.27 -11.98
C SER A 182 2.03 -0.43 -10.97
N LYS A 183 2.75 -1.46 -11.41
CA LYS A 183 3.76 -2.15 -10.60
C LYS A 183 5.13 -1.80 -11.14
N ILE A 184 6.04 -1.43 -10.23
CA ILE A 184 7.45 -1.23 -10.55
C ILE A 184 8.30 -2.16 -9.68
N PRO A 185 9.34 -2.79 -10.23
CA PRO A 185 10.30 -3.56 -9.43
C PRO A 185 10.92 -2.69 -8.34
N VAL A 186 11.18 -3.26 -7.17
CA VAL A 186 11.81 -2.54 -6.05
C VAL A 186 13.16 -1.93 -6.45
N PRO A 187 14.06 -2.61 -7.18
CA PRO A 187 15.31 -1.99 -7.64
C PRO A 187 15.08 -0.78 -8.53
N LYS A 188 14.05 -0.82 -9.38
CA LYS A 188 13.70 0.30 -10.25
C LYS A 188 13.13 1.48 -9.46
N ALA A 189 12.32 1.21 -8.44
CA ALA A 189 11.83 2.23 -7.52
C ALA A 189 12.99 2.93 -6.79
N LEU A 190 13.98 2.15 -6.32
CA LEU A 190 15.17 2.70 -5.66
C LEU A 190 16.00 3.57 -6.61
N GLU A 191 16.17 3.17 -7.87
CA GLU A 191 16.87 3.96 -8.89
C GLU A 191 16.17 5.31 -9.14
N ILE A 192 14.84 5.31 -9.25
CA ILE A 192 14.05 6.53 -9.43
C ILE A 192 14.22 7.46 -8.23
N VAL A 193 14.04 6.94 -7.01
CA VAL A 193 14.21 7.73 -5.78
C VAL A 193 15.63 8.30 -5.69
N ALA A 194 16.65 7.50 -5.97
CA ALA A 194 18.03 7.96 -5.96
C ALA A 194 18.28 9.08 -6.97
N THR A 195 17.69 8.98 -8.17
CA THR A 195 17.82 9.99 -9.23
C THR A 195 17.10 11.29 -8.84
N GLU A 196 15.89 11.20 -8.29
CA GLU A 196 15.13 12.37 -7.81
C GLU A 196 15.85 13.09 -6.68
N GLU A 197 16.39 12.34 -5.71
CA GLU A 197 17.16 12.90 -4.60
C GLU A 197 18.45 13.57 -5.10
N ALA A 198 19.16 12.95 -6.05
CA ALA A 198 20.36 13.56 -6.65
C ALA A 198 20.05 14.91 -7.33
N GLN A 199 18.93 14.99 -8.05
CA GLN A 199 18.49 16.25 -8.69
C GLN A 199 18.11 17.33 -7.67
N LYS A 200 17.49 16.95 -6.55
CA LYS A 200 17.18 17.90 -5.47
C LYS A 200 18.44 18.45 -4.81
N VAL A 201 19.41 17.58 -4.52
CA VAL A 201 20.70 17.97 -3.93
C VAL A 201 21.42 18.97 -4.83
N GLU A 202 21.46 18.71 -6.14
CA GLU A 202 22.09 19.62 -7.10
C GLU A 202 21.38 20.99 -7.15
N ARG A 203 20.05 21.00 -7.12
CA ARG A 203 19.27 22.24 -7.04
C ARG A 203 19.57 23.03 -5.76
N TYR A 204 19.72 22.35 -4.61
CA TYR A 204 20.06 23.01 -3.35
C TYR A 204 21.45 23.64 -3.39
N ARG A 205 22.42 23.01 -4.06
CA ARG A 205 23.76 23.58 -4.27
C ARG A 205 23.72 24.85 -5.09
N GLN A 206 23.00 24.84 -6.22
CA GLN A 206 22.87 26.02 -7.07
C GLN A 206 22.21 27.20 -6.34
N ILE A 207 21.18 26.93 -5.54
CA ILE A 207 20.55 27.94 -4.67
C ILE A 207 21.55 28.47 -3.64
N LEU A 208 22.31 27.58 -2.99
CA LEU A 208 23.29 27.97 -2.00
C LEU A 208 24.38 28.86 -2.62
N GLU A 209 24.91 28.48 -3.79
CA GLU A 209 25.89 29.27 -4.53
C GLU A 209 25.35 30.68 -4.84
N LEU A 210 24.11 30.77 -5.35
CA LEU A 210 23.45 32.04 -5.63
C LEU A 210 23.31 32.92 -4.38
N LEU A 211 22.93 32.33 -3.24
CA LEU A 211 22.80 33.04 -1.98
C LEU A 211 24.15 33.47 -1.40
N MET A 212 25.22 32.72 -1.65
CA MET A 212 26.57 33.05 -1.19
C MET A 212 27.29 34.05 -2.11
N SER A 213 26.93 34.09 -3.41
CA SER A 213 27.55 34.98 -4.39
C SER A 213 26.93 36.38 -4.46
N ALA A 214 25.82 36.63 -3.74
CA ALA A 214 25.21 37.96 -3.72
C ALA A 214 26.17 39.00 -3.11
N ASP A 215 26.14 40.24 -3.63
CA ASP A 215 27.01 41.33 -3.20
C ASP A 215 26.62 41.83 -1.80
N TYR A 216 27.15 41.18 -0.76
CA TYR A 216 27.19 41.56 0.66
C TYR A 216 25.99 42.41 1.16
N LEU A 217 24.77 41.96 0.86
CA LEU A 217 23.56 42.64 1.32
C LEU A 217 23.41 42.44 2.84
N PRO A 218 22.87 43.42 3.59
CA PRO A 218 22.66 43.27 5.03
C PRO A 218 21.95 41.96 5.42
N GLY A 219 20.93 41.55 4.67
CA GLY A 219 20.22 40.29 4.90
C GLY A 219 21.02 39.01 4.58
N GLN A 220 21.96 39.08 3.65
CA GLN A 220 22.87 37.96 3.35
C GLN A 220 23.86 37.73 4.49
N LYS A 221 24.38 38.82 5.07
CA LYS A 221 25.27 38.75 6.23
C LYS A 221 24.60 38.02 7.39
N GLU A 222 23.33 38.33 7.65
CA GLU A 222 22.56 37.65 8.71
C GLU A 222 22.26 36.19 8.37
N PHE A 223 21.99 35.88 7.11
CA PHE A 223 21.87 34.49 6.68
C PHE A 223 23.17 33.70 6.91
N VAL A 224 24.32 34.24 6.49
CA VAL A 224 25.64 33.59 6.67
C VAL A 224 26.02 33.47 8.15
N SER A 225 25.62 34.42 9.00
CA SER A 225 25.93 34.41 10.43
C SER A 225 25.27 33.23 11.14
N ILE A 226 24.08 32.83 10.70
CA ILE A 226 23.31 31.74 11.31
C ILE A 226 23.40 30.39 10.60
N VAL A 227 23.83 30.33 9.35
CA VAL A 227 23.93 29.05 8.63
C VAL A 227 25.09 28.22 9.17
N GLY A 228 24.79 26.99 9.61
CA GLY A 228 25.78 26.00 10.01
C GLY A 228 26.24 25.16 8.81
N ASN A 229 25.31 24.37 8.25
CA ASN A 229 25.47 23.61 7.02
C ASN A 229 24.54 24.19 5.95
N GLY A 230 25.13 24.74 4.88
CA GLY A 230 24.41 25.41 3.81
C GLY A 230 23.43 24.50 3.07
N GLU A 231 23.82 23.28 2.70
CA GLU A 231 22.94 22.34 2.00
C GLU A 231 21.72 21.96 2.85
N SER A 232 21.93 21.65 4.14
CA SER A 232 20.83 21.40 5.08
C SER A 232 19.92 22.62 5.26
N ALA A 233 20.50 23.82 5.38
CA ALA A 233 19.73 25.06 5.53
C ALA A 233 18.85 25.33 4.31
N ILE A 234 19.39 25.19 3.10
CA ILE A 234 18.64 25.36 1.85
C ILE A 234 17.59 24.27 1.67
N LYS A 235 17.89 23.02 2.05
CA LYS A 235 16.90 21.94 2.04
C LYS A 235 15.69 22.30 2.90
N ILE A 236 15.89 22.75 4.14
CA ILE A 236 14.80 23.14 5.04
C ILE A 236 13.99 24.29 4.46
N LEU A 237 14.65 25.34 3.97
CA LEU A 237 13.96 26.49 3.37
C LEU A 237 13.22 26.12 2.08
N SER A 238 13.75 25.18 1.29
CA SER A 238 13.13 24.73 0.04
C SER A 238 11.94 23.81 0.28
N GLU A 239 12.00 22.94 1.29
CA GLU A 239 10.93 22.00 1.61
C GLU A 239 9.80 22.64 2.43
N ASN A 240 10.10 23.71 3.19
CA ASN A 240 9.13 24.37 4.04
C ASN A 240 8.82 25.80 3.56
N GLN A 241 7.82 25.96 2.71
CA GLN A 241 7.45 27.28 2.15
C GLN A 241 6.77 28.24 3.15
N ILE A 242 6.59 27.85 4.43
CA ILE A 242 5.93 28.69 5.45
C ILE A 242 6.75 29.96 5.74
N TRP A 243 8.08 29.90 5.64
CA TRP A 243 8.94 31.06 5.89
C TRP A 243 8.65 32.24 4.96
N LYS A 244 8.06 31.99 3.78
CA LYS A 244 7.73 33.02 2.79
C LYS A 244 6.57 33.93 3.17
N ARG A 245 5.86 33.64 4.28
CA ARG A 245 4.71 34.45 4.74
C ARG A 245 5.15 35.79 5.33
N ASP A 246 6.09 35.73 6.26
CA ASP A 246 6.60 36.86 7.02
C ASP A 246 7.91 36.49 7.75
N SER A 247 8.64 37.49 8.22
CA SER A 247 9.91 37.33 8.94
C SER A 247 9.78 36.52 10.24
N LEU A 248 8.62 36.56 10.90
CA LEU A 248 8.36 35.75 12.10
C LEU A 248 8.21 34.26 11.76
N SER A 249 7.57 33.95 10.62
CA SER A 249 7.43 32.59 10.10
C SER A 249 8.79 32.04 9.67
N LEU A 250 9.66 32.87 9.08
CA LEU A 250 11.06 32.52 8.83
C LEU A 250 11.80 32.19 10.13
N ALA A 251 11.69 33.03 11.15
CA ALA A 251 12.31 32.77 12.46
C ALA A 251 11.84 31.45 13.08
N ARG A 252 10.55 31.13 12.97
CA ARG A 252 9.99 29.85 13.43
C ARG A 252 10.50 28.64 12.65
N VAL A 253 10.61 28.73 11.33
CA VAL A 253 11.13 27.63 10.49
C VAL A 253 12.60 27.37 10.80
N VAL A 254 13.40 28.42 10.94
CA VAL A 254 14.83 28.31 11.28
C VAL A 254 15.01 27.76 12.70
N SER A 255 14.29 28.32 13.68
CA SER A 255 14.45 27.95 15.10
C SER A 255 13.77 26.62 15.46
N GLY A 256 12.77 26.20 14.68
CA GLY A 256 12.03 24.95 14.86
C GLY A 256 12.53 23.79 13.99
N SER A 257 13.68 23.94 13.33
CA SER A 257 14.30 22.87 12.55
C SER A 257 14.75 21.71 13.44
N ASN A 258 14.45 20.47 13.01
CA ASN A 258 14.95 19.26 13.67
C ASN A 258 16.39 18.89 13.26
N ASP A 259 16.95 19.53 12.22
CA ASP A 259 18.37 19.36 11.85
C ASP A 259 19.21 20.45 12.54
N ASN A 260 19.79 20.09 13.69
CA ASN A 260 20.63 20.96 14.51
C ASN A 260 21.95 21.38 13.84
N ARG A 261 22.25 20.84 12.64
CA ARG A 261 23.43 21.22 11.86
C ARG A 261 23.12 22.32 10.84
N ALA A 262 21.85 22.49 10.47
CA ALA A 262 21.44 23.45 9.43
C ALA A 262 21.68 24.90 9.86
N PHE A 263 21.24 25.25 11.07
CA PHE A 263 21.34 26.59 11.62
C PHE A 263 22.04 26.56 12.98
N ARG A 264 22.88 27.57 13.23
CA ARG A 264 23.60 27.78 14.48
C ARG A 264 22.68 28.35 15.54
N ALA A 265 23.00 28.09 16.81
CA ALA A 265 22.28 28.65 17.95
C ALA A 265 22.29 30.19 17.99
N SER A 266 23.22 30.84 17.29
CA SER A 266 23.26 32.30 17.13
C SER A 266 21.99 32.87 16.51
N ALA A 267 21.20 32.08 15.79
CA ALA A 267 19.89 32.49 15.26
C ALA A 267 18.94 32.99 16.35
N ALA A 268 19.02 32.45 17.58
CA ALA A 268 18.20 32.89 18.69
C ALA A 268 18.52 34.32 19.17
N GLY A 269 19.69 34.84 18.80
CA GLY A 269 20.15 36.18 19.17
C GLY A 269 19.86 37.28 18.14
N LEU A 270 19.29 36.94 16.98
CA LEU A 270 18.95 37.91 15.93
C LEU A 270 17.83 38.86 16.40
N SER A 271 17.99 40.15 16.13
CA SER A 271 16.94 41.14 16.39
C SER A 271 15.79 41.01 15.39
N ARG A 272 14.67 41.68 15.67
CA ARG A 272 13.52 41.68 14.75
C ARG A 272 13.87 42.31 13.41
N GLU A 273 14.69 43.36 13.44
CA GLU A 273 15.21 44.04 12.26
C GLU A 273 16.10 43.12 11.43
N ASP A 274 16.97 42.33 12.08
CA ASP A 274 17.86 41.38 11.39
C ASP A 274 17.07 40.25 10.70
N TRP A 275 16.03 39.73 11.36
CA TRP A 275 15.10 38.76 10.75
C TRP A 275 14.37 39.33 9.53
N GLU A 276 14.01 40.61 9.56
CA GLU A 276 13.34 41.29 8.45
C GLU A 276 14.29 41.49 7.26
N LEU A 277 15.53 41.92 7.53
CA LEU A 277 16.56 42.06 6.50
C LEU A 277 16.86 40.72 5.81
N MET A 278 17.02 39.65 6.60
CA MET A 278 17.24 38.32 6.07
C MET A 278 16.03 37.80 5.29
N TYR A 279 14.81 38.04 5.79
CA TYR A 279 13.58 37.65 5.09
C TYR A 279 13.48 38.30 3.72
N GLN A 280 13.71 39.62 3.63
CA GLN A 280 13.69 40.36 2.37
C GLN A 280 14.76 39.86 1.39
N PHE A 281 15.97 39.59 1.89
CA PHE A 281 17.04 38.99 1.10
C PHE A 281 16.62 37.64 0.52
N LEU A 282 16.21 36.68 1.36
CA LEU A 282 15.83 35.33 0.92
C LEU A 282 14.67 35.37 -0.07
N ARG A 283 13.64 36.18 0.18
CA ARG A 283 12.49 36.42 -0.71
C ARG A 283 12.87 36.90 -2.11
N THR A 284 13.97 37.63 -2.21
CA THR A 284 14.45 38.20 -3.48
C THR A 284 15.24 37.16 -4.28
N MET A 285 15.85 36.20 -3.59
CA MET A 285 16.76 35.23 -4.18
C MET A 285 16.11 33.84 -4.43
N ILE A 286 15.10 33.43 -3.63
CA ILE A 286 14.42 32.12 -3.69
C ILE A 286 12.94 32.12 -3.26
#